data_AF-A0A8S0FK09-F1
#
_entry.id   AF-A0A8S0FK09-F1
#
_cell.length_a   1.000
_cell.length_b   1.000
_cell.length_c   1.000
_cell.angle_alpha   90.00
_cell.angle_beta   90.00
_cell.angle_gamma   90.00
#
_symmetry.space_group_name_H-M   'P 1'
#
loop_
_entity.id
_entity.type
_entity.pdbx_description
1 polymer ?
#
loop_
_entity_poly.entity_id
_entity_poly.type
_entity_poly.pdbx_seq_one_letter_code
_entity_poly.pdbx_strand_id
1 'polypeptide(L)'
;MNLNGNWQPAKTGVLPAAVNEALSGSVAWDGKVGIELPYHAGATYNVELNGDLKNVSSHLPSPLAKPAGEPLSVNVKVDGNLNSFELTGQAGADNYFNSRWLLGQKLTLDRAIWAADSKTLPPLPEQSGVELNMPPMNGAEWLALFQKGAAESVGGAASSPTTHNVTYAYVVAGKSAME
;
A
#
# COMPACT_ATOMS: atom_id res chain seq x y z
N MET A 1 8.44 21.06 10.26
CA MET A 1 7.99 21.77 9.03
C MET A 1 6.65 21.19 8.61
N ASN A 2 5.77 22.01 8.02
CA ASN A 2 4.50 21.53 7.47
C ASN A 2 4.64 21.48 5.94
N LEU A 3 4.20 20.37 5.37
CA LEU A 3 4.19 20.07 3.94
C LEU A 3 2.74 19.83 3.53
N ASN A 4 2.40 20.18 2.30
CA ASN A 4 1.15 19.77 1.69
C ASN A 4 1.42 19.27 0.27
N GLY A 5 0.56 18.39 -0.21
CA GLY A 5 0.70 17.82 -1.54
C GLY A 5 -0.61 17.29 -2.08
N ASN A 6 -0.64 17.04 -3.38
CA ASN A 6 -1.76 16.39 -4.05
C ASN A 6 -1.25 15.17 -4.83
N TRP A 7 -1.41 13.99 -4.24
CA TRP A 7 -0.90 12.73 -4.77
C TRP A 7 -1.92 12.07 -5.72
N GLN A 8 -1.45 11.45 -6.80
CA GLN A 8 -2.28 10.74 -7.78
C GLN A 8 -1.88 9.25 -7.82
N PRO A 9 -2.64 8.35 -7.16
CA PRO A 9 -2.26 6.94 -6.98
C PRO A 9 -1.95 6.20 -8.29
N ALA A 10 -2.77 6.43 -9.32
CA ALA A 10 -2.65 5.80 -10.64
C ALA A 10 -1.43 6.26 -11.46
N LYS A 11 -0.71 7.30 -11.01
CA LYS A 11 0.45 7.88 -11.71
C LYS A 11 1.78 7.62 -11.02
N THR A 12 1.79 6.67 -10.09
CA THR A 12 3.00 6.30 -9.33
C THR A 12 3.99 5.45 -10.13
N GLY A 13 3.55 4.81 -11.22
CA GLY A 13 4.41 3.98 -12.08
C GLY A 13 4.83 2.63 -11.48
N VAL A 14 4.45 2.35 -10.23
CA VAL A 14 4.84 1.12 -9.50
C VAL A 14 3.80 0.01 -9.56
N LEU A 15 2.56 0.33 -9.93
CA LEU A 15 1.46 -0.62 -9.99
C LEU A 15 1.29 -1.19 -11.42
N PRO A 16 0.85 -2.46 -11.57
CA PRO A 16 0.49 -3.01 -12.88
C PRO A 16 -0.60 -2.19 -13.57
N ALA A 17 -0.61 -2.15 -14.91
CA ALA A 17 -1.55 -1.36 -15.71
C ALA A 17 -3.02 -1.57 -15.31
N ALA A 18 -3.44 -2.84 -15.14
CA ALA A 18 -4.79 -3.20 -14.73
C ALA A 18 -5.21 -2.58 -13.37
N VAL A 19 -4.26 -2.42 -12.45
CA VAL A 19 -4.50 -1.81 -11.13
C VAL A 19 -4.53 -0.29 -11.26
N ASN A 20 -3.66 0.30 -12.08
CA ASN A 20 -3.66 1.74 -12.34
C ASN A 20 -4.99 2.21 -12.96
N GLU A 21 -5.55 1.45 -13.90
CA GLU A 21 -6.83 1.80 -14.55
C GLU A 21 -8.04 1.66 -13.61
N ALA A 22 -7.95 0.78 -12.61
CA ALA A 22 -8.98 0.62 -11.60
C ALA A 22 -8.96 1.74 -10.54
N LEU A 23 -7.86 2.49 -10.44
CA LEU A 23 -7.70 3.59 -9.49
C LEU A 23 -7.85 4.93 -10.20
N SER A 24 -8.60 5.87 -9.62
CA SER A 24 -8.71 7.21 -10.18
C SER A 24 -8.82 8.29 -9.11
N GLY A 25 -8.47 9.52 -9.49
CA GLY A 25 -8.56 10.69 -8.63
C GLY A 25 -7.24 11.08 -7.97
N SER A 26 -7.35 11.93 -6.94
CA SER A 26 -6.21 12.54 -6.27
C SER A 26 -6.47 12.74 -4.79
N VAL A 27 -5.41 12.68 -4.00
CA VAL A 27 -5.44 12.81 -2.54
C VAL A 27 -4.67 14.04 -2.13
N ALA A 28 -5.39 15.04 -1.62
CA ALA A 28 -4.75 16.10 -0.87
C ALA A 28 -4.28 15.52 0.47
N TRP A 29 -3.02 15.76 0.81
CA TRP A 29 -2.46 15.35 2.10
C TRP A 29 -1.72 16.51 2.75
N ASP A 30 -1.80 16.54 4.08
CA ASP A 30 -1.10 17.46 4.96
C ASP A 30 -0.09 16.67 5.78
N GLY A 31 1.18 17.06 5.69
CA GLY A 31 2.30 16.40 6.32
C GLY A 31 2.99 17.26 7.36
N LYS A 32 3.27 16.71 8.53
CA LYS A 32 4.10 17.34 9.55
C LYS A 32 5.40 16.57 9.71
N VAL A 33 6.52 17.24 9.53
CA VAL A 33 7.86 16.67 9.67
C VAL A 33 8.54 17.22 10.91
N GLY A 34 8.91 16.34 11.83
CA GLY A 34 9.82 16.58 12.95
C GLY A 34 11.17 15.93 12.68
N ILE A 35 12.26 16.62 13.02
CA ILE A 35 13.61 16.07 12.97
C ILE A 35 14.23 16.36 14.34
N GLU A 36 14.74 15.33 15.00
CA GLU A 36 15.42 15.43 16.28
C GLU A 36 16.88 14.99 16.11
N LEU A 37 17.81 15.85 16.55
CA LEU A 37 19.25 15.55 16.57
C LEU A 37 19.74 15.58 18.02
N PRO A 38 19.56 14.50 18.79
CA PRO A 38 20.16 14.37 20.11
C PRO A 38 21.69 14.32 20.03
N TYR A 39 22.34 15.06 20.92
CA TYR A 39 23.80 15.15 21.01
C TYR A 39 24.39 13.74 21.25
N HIS A 40 25.24 13.27 20.34
CA HIS A 40 25.88 11.93 20.32
C HIS A 40 25.00 10.70 20.00
N ALA A 41 23.71 10.83 19.67
CA ALA A 41 22.81 9.67 19.48
C ALA A 41 22.26 9.46 18.06
N GLY A 42 22.80 10.18 17.06
CA GLY A 42 22.34 10.11 15.66
C GLY A 42 21.13 11.01 15.39
N ALA A 43 20.64 11.01 14.14
CA ALA A 43 19.46 11.78 13.75
C ALA A 43 18.22 10.87 13.68
N THR A 44 17.13 11.32 14.29
CA THR A 44 15.80 10.71 14.17
C THR A 44 14.85 11.68 13.49
N TYR A 45 13.84 11.15 12.84
CA TYR A 45 12.79 11.95 12.21
C TYR A 45 11.45 11.29 12.36
N ASN A 46 10.41 12.13 12.40
CA ASN A 46 9.02 11.72 12.50
C ASN A 46 8.24 12.45 11.41
N VAL A 47 7.42 11.73 10.67
CA VAL A 47 6.54 12.31 9.66
C VAL A 47 5.12 11.86 9.96
N GLU A 48 4.19 12.78 10.04
CA GLU A 48 2.77 12.48 10.15
C GLU A 48 2.08 13.01 8.90
N LEU A 49 1.40 12.15 8.15
CA LEU A 49 0.62 12.52 6.97
C LEU A 49 -0.85 12.23 7.26
N ASN A 50 -1.69 13.22 7.02
CA ASN A 50 -3.14 13.10 7.11
C ASN A 50 -3.74 13.41 5.74
N GLY A 51 -4.65 12.56 5.27
CA GLY A 51 -5.35 12.78 4.00
C GLY A 51 -6.76 12.22 4.05
N ASP A 52 -7.62 12.73 3.17
CA ASP A 52 -8.95 12.16 2.93
C ASP A 52 -9.02 11.67 1.48
N LEU A 53 -9.26 10.36 1.32
CA LEU A 53 -9.41 9.71 0.03
C LEU A 53 -10.80 9.94 -0.60
N LYS A 54 -11.59 10.93 -0.14
CA LYS A 54 -12.89 11.30 -0.73
C LYS A 54 -12.86 11.44 -2.25
N ASN A 55 -11.80 12.06 -2.76
CA ASN A 55 -11.61 12.31 -4.19
C ASN A 55 -10.91 11.17 -4.93
N VAL A 56 -10.66 10.04 -4.26
CA VAL A 56 -10.15 8.81 -4.86
C VAL A 56 -11.26 7.80 -4.96
N SER A 57 -11.35 7.15 -6.11
CA SER A 57 -12.17 5.96 -6.30
C SER A 57 -11.30 4.77 -6.66
N SER A 58 -11.72 3.62 -6.15
CA SER A 58 -11.18 2.32 -6.46
C SER A 58 -12.30 1.46 -7.03
N HIS A 59 -12.12 1.05 -8.27
CA HIS A 59 -12.95 0.05 -8.92
C HIS A 59 -12.30 -1.34 -8.82
N LEU A 60 -11.36 -1.51 -7.88
CA LEU A 60 -10.83 -2.82 -7.56
C LEU A 60 -11.95 -3.71 -7.01
N PRO A 61 -11.85 -5.03 -7.22
CA PRO A 61 -12.75 -5.98 -6.58
C PRO A 61 -12.76 -5.88 -5.06
N SER A 62 -13.83 -6.39 -4.47
CA SER A 62 -13.94 -6.50 -3.00
C SER A 62 -12.72 -7.23 -2.40
N PRO A 63 -12.19 -6.78 -1.25
CA PRO A 63 -12.68 -5.72 -0.36
C PRO A 63 -12.17 -4.31 -0.67
N LEU A 64 -11.40 -4.12 -1.75
CA LEU A 64 -10.72 -2.84 -2.04
C LEU A 64 -11.54 -1.91 -2.93
N ALA A 65 -12.79 -2.27 -3.23
CA ALA A 65 -13.74 -1.41 -3.91
C ALA A 65 -14.03 -0.17 -3.05
N LYS A 66 -13.92 1.02 -3.66
CA LYS A 66 -14.24 2.30 -3.03
C LYS A 66 -14.92 3.22 -4.05
N PRO A 67 -16.21 3.55 -3.89
CA PRO A 67 -16.87 4.50 -4.79
C PRO A 67 -16.29 5.91 -4.63
N ALA A 68 -16.43 6.70 -5.70
CA ALA A 68 -16.02 8.11 -5.68
C ALA A 68 -16.92 8.92 -4.73
N GLY A 69 -16.34 9.90 -4.04
CA GLY A 69 -17.08 10.85 -3.20
C GLY A 69 -17.34 10.40 -1.77
N GLU A 70 -17.10 9.13 -1.44
CA GLU A 70 -17.12 8.66 -0.06
C GLU A 70 -15.82 9.01 0.67
N PRO A 71 -15.88 9.76 1.78
CA PRO A 71 -14.70 10.12 2.55
C PRO A 71 -14.09 8.87 3.17
N LEU A 72 -12.77 8.77 3.10
CA LEU A 72 -12.01 7.70 3.72
C LEU A 72 -10.72 8.32 4.25
N SER A 73 -10.75 8.63 5.54
CA SER A 73 -9.62 9.22 6.24
C SER A 73 -8.44 8.27 6.23
N VAL A 74 -7.27 8.79 5.90
CA VAL A 74 -6.01 8.08 5.96
C VAL A 74 -5.06 8.87 6.86
N ASN A 75 -4.54 8.17 7.88
CA ASN A 75 -3.46 8.67 8.71
C ASN A 75 -2.24 7.78 8.49
N VAL A 76 -1.08 8.40 8.29
CA VAL A 76 0.20 7.72 8.19
C VAL A 76 1.15 8.38 9.18
N LYS A 77 1.84 7.57 9.97
CA LYS A 77 2.92 8.00 10.83
C LYS A 77 4.18 7.23 10.48
N VAL A 78 5.25 7.97 10.26
CA VAL A 78 6.59 7.45 9.99
C VAL A 78 7.49 7.85 11.14
N ASP A 79 8.19 6.88 11.72
CA ASP A 79 9.22 7.09 12.73
C ASP A 79 10.51 6.45 12.23
N GLY A 80 11.59 7.21 12.11
CA GLY A 80 12.81 6.74 11.46
C GLY A 80 14.10 7.32 12.01
N ASN A 81 15.19 6.69 11.59
CA ASN A 81 16.56 7.12 11.82
C ASN A 81 17.35 7.02 10.50
N LEU A 82 18.67 7.24 10.55
CA LEU A 82 19.53 7.23 9.36
C LEU A 82 19.63 5.87 8.63
N ASN A 83 19.21 4.77 9.25
CA ASN A 83 19.35 3.41 8.72
C ASN A 83 18.01 2.76 8.34
N SER A 84 16.90 3.17 8.95
CA SER A 84 15.59 2.58 8.70
C SER A 84 14.46 3.46 9.22
N PHE A 85 13.26 3.24 8.70
CA PHE A 85 12.04 3.80 9.27
C PHE A 85 10.93 2.76 9.37
N GLU A 86 10.05 2.97 10.33
CA GLU A 86 8.79 2.28 10.46
C GLU A 86 7.68 3.23 10.04
N LEU A 87 6.77 2.73 9.23
CA LEU A 87 5.60 3.42 8.70
C LEU A 87 4.37 2.66 9.19
N THR A 88 3.57 3.34 9.99
CA THR A 88 2.28 2.87 10.47
C THR A 88 1.19 3.72 9.85
N GLY A 89 0.01 3.16 9.68
CA GLY A 89 -1.12 3.96 9.28
C GLY A 89 -2.44 3.22 9.32
N GLN A 90 -3.47 4.01 9.12
CA GLN A 90 -4.86 3.62 9.19
C GLN A 90 -5.60 4.21 8.01
N ALA A 91 -6.44 3.41 7.36
CA ALA A 91 -7.42 3.86 6.38
C ALA A 91 -8.82 3.51 6.90
N GLY A 92 -9.70 4.50 7.02
CA GLY A 92 -11.04 4.27 7.55
C GLY A 92 -11.03 3.74 8.99
N ALA A 93 -12.07 2.98 9.36
CA ALA A 93 -12.25 2.51 10.73
C ALA A 93 -11.50 1.21 11.05
N ASP A 94 -11.11 0.45 10.03
CA ASP A 94 -10.85 -0.99 10.14
C ASP A 94 -9.67 -1.47 9.29
N ASN A 95 -9.01 -0.59 8.53
CA ASN A 95 -7.82 -0.95 7.78
C ASN A 95 -6.58 -0.35 8.44
N TYR A 96 -5.64 -1.22 8.82
CA TYR A 96 -4.37 -0.83 9.42
C TYR A 96 -3.22 -1.42 8.63
N PHE A 97 -2.16 -0.64 8.48
CA PHE A 97 -0.92 -1.08 7.85
C PHE A 97 0.28 -0.69 8.69
N ASN A 98 1.29 -1.56 8.70
CA ASN A 98 2.54 -1.34 9.37
C ASN A 98 3.67 -1.89 8.49
N SER A 99 4.73 -1.12 8.29
CA SER A 99 5.85 -1.52 7.45
C SER A 99 7.16 -0.97 7.97
N ARG A 100 8.24 -1.72 7.75
CA ARG A 100 9.61 -1.32 8.05
C ARG A 100 10.42 -1.29 6.78
N TRP A 101 11.11 -0.20 6.58
CA TRP A 101 11.94 0.06 5.42
C TRP A 101 13.37 0.32 5.86
N LEU A 102 14.33 -0.24 5.11
CA LEU A 102 15.75 -0.03 5.31
C LEU A 102 16.24 1.05 4.33
N LEU A 103 16.96 2.01 4.88
CA LEU A 103 17.63 3.08 4.15
C LEU A 103 19.05 2.61 3.84
N GLY A 104 19.32 2.41 2.56
CA GLY A 104 20.63 2.05 2.04
C GLY A 104 20.83 2.63 0.66
N GLN A 105 21.66 1.99 -0.17
CA GLN A 105 21.80 2.39 -1.59
C GLN A 105 20.49 2.34 -2.35
N LYS A 106 19.59 1.42 -1.96
CA LYS A 106 18.22 1.31 -2.46
C LYS A 106 17.28 1.23 -1.27
N LEU A 107 16.15 1.93 -1.37
CA LEU A 107 15.06 1.81 -0.41
C LEU A 107 14.53 0.37 -0.46
N THR A 108 14.67 -0.36 0.65
CA THR A 108 14.32 -1.78 0.71
C THR A 108 13.20 -1.99 1.71
N LEU A 109 12.12 -2.65 1.29
CA LEU A 109 11.09 -3.10 2.22
C LEU A 109 11.60 -4.31 3.00
N ASP A 110 11.80 -4.18 4.32
CA ASP A 110 12.15 -5.32 5.18
C ASP A 110 10.89 -6.13 5.47
N ARG A 111 9.87 -5.47 6.02
CA ARG A 111 8.65 -6.12 6.51
C ARG A 111 7.44 -5.23 6.28
N ALA A 112 6.31 -5.83 5.94
CA ALA A 112 5.03 -5.13 5.94
C ALA A 112 3.91 -6.07 6.35
N ILE A 113 2.89 -5.49 6.96
CA ILE A 113 1.62 -6.11 7.21
C ILE A 113 0.50 -5.12 6.85
N TRP A 114 -0.50 -5.61 6.14
CA TRP A 114 -1.77 -4.94 5.97
C TRP A 114 -2.85 -5.83 6.57
N ALA A 115 -3.56 -5.34 7.58
CA ALA A 115 -4.73 -5.98 8.14
C ALA A 115 -6.00 -5.16 7.84
N ALA A 116 -6.92 -5.77 7.09
CA ALA A 116 -8.28 -5.26 6.89
C ALA A 116 -9.22 -5.92 7.91
N ASP A 117 -10.28 -5.22 8.31
CA ASP A 117 -11.15 -5.59 9.43
C ASP A 117 -10.41 -5.73 10.79
N SER A 118 -9.33 -4.97 10.96
CA SER A 118 -8.59 -4.92 12.22
C SER A 118 -9.06 -3.75 13.07
N LYS A 119 -9.15 -3.97 14.39
CA LYS A 119 -9.48 -2.92 15.37
C LYS A 119 -8.24 -2.22 15.95
N THR A 120 -7.05 -2.74 15.67
CA THR A 120 -5.79 -2.27 16.23
C THR A 120 -4.68 -2.34 15.19
N LEU A 121 -3.65 -1.51 15.36
CA LEU A 121 -2.44 -1.58 14.55
C LEU A 121 -1.77 -2.96 14.76
N PRO A 122 -1.58 -3.77 13.71
CA PRO A 122 -0.92 -5.06 13.84
C PRO A 122 0.59 -4.88 14.08
N PRO A 123 1.23 -5.79 14.85
CA PRO A 123 2.68 -5.81 14.98
C PRO A 123 3.33 -6.18 13.64
N LEU A 124 4.58 -5.73 13.43
CA LEU A 124 5.35 -6.15 12.27
C LEU A 124 5.59 -7.67 12.31
N PRO A 125 5.55 -8.36 11.15
CA PRO A 125 5.87 -9.78 11.08
C PRO A 125 7.28 -10.10 11.60
N GLU A 126 7.49 -11.32 12.09
CA GLU A 126 8.83 -11.75 12.52
C GLU A 126 9.77 -11.95 11.32
N GLN A 127 9.22 -12.38 10.19
CA GLN A 127 9.95 -12.67 8.96
C GLN A 127 9.89 -11.52 7.97
N SER A 128 10.98 -11.29 7.23
CA SER A 128 10.99 -10.33 6.11
C SER A 128 9.99 -10.73 5.03
N GLY A 129 9.26 -9.76 4.50
CA GLY A 129 8.19 -9.96 3.52
C GLY A 129 6.95 -9.13 3.78
N VAL A 130 5.92 -9.34 2.96
CA VAL A 130 4.61 -8.70 3.09
C VAL A 130 3.57 -9.72 3.53
N GLU A 131 2.90 -9.44 4.64
CA GLU A 131 1.74 -10.17 5.15
C GLU A 131 0.46 -9.41 4.84
N LEU A 132 -0.52 -10.10 4.23
CA LEU A 132 -1.81 -9.52 3.88
C LEU A 132 -2.91 -10.27 4.61
N ASN A 133 -3.43 -9.66 5.68
CA ASN A 133 -4.55 -10.14 6.47
C ASN A 133 -5.82 -9.47 5.96
N MET A 134 -6.33 -9.97 4.84
CA MET A 134 -7.54 -9.47 4.20
C MET A 134 -8.73 -10.39 4.44
N PRO A 135 -9.97 -9.85 4.49
CA PRO A 135 -11.15 -10.69 4.49
C PRO A 135 -11.20 -11.54 3.22
N PRO A 136 -12.03 -12.60 3.18
CA PRO A 136 -12.17 -13.46 2.02
C PRO A 136 -12.38 -12.65 0.74
N MET A 137 -11.40 -12.75 -0.17
CA MET A 137 -11.46 -12.07 -1.45
C MET A 137 -12.22 -12.91 -2.47
N ASN A 138 -13.00 -12.26 -3.32
CA ASN A 138 -13.64 -12.93 -4.44
C ASN A 138 -12.61 -13.18 -5.57
N GLY A 139 -11.95 -14.33 -5.53
CA GLY A 139 -10.89 -14.68 -6.49
C GLY A 139 -11.34 -14.64 -7.96
N ALA A 140 -12.63 -14.83 -8.27
CA ALA A 140 -13.15 -14.74 -9.62
C ALA A 140 -13.16 -13.30 -10.15
N GLU A 141 -13.52 -12.33 -9.31
CA GLU A 141 -13.49 -10.91 -9.67
C GLU A 141 -12.06 -10.40 -9.83
N TRP A 142 -11.16 -10.81 -8.93
CA TRP A 142 -9.73 -10.51 -9.03
C TRP A 142 -9.10 -11.10 -10.30
N LEU A 143 -9.40 -12.35 -10.62
CA LEU A 143 -8.95 -12.97 -11.86
C LEU A 143 -9.50 -12.25 -13.10
N ALA A 144 -10.77 -11.86 -13.09
CA ALA A 144 -11.40 -11.11 -14.18
C ALA A 144 -10.74 -9.74 -14.40
N LEU A 145 -10.35 -9.03 -13.33
CA LEU A 145 -9.60 -7.78 -13.42
C LEU A 145 -8.27 -7.99 -14.16
N PHE A 146 -7.48 -8.99 -13.75
CA PHE A 146 -6.19 -9.27 -14.37
C PHE A 146 -6.34 -9.76 -15.82
N GLN A 147 -7.38 -10.54 -16.11
CA GLN A 147 -7.69 -10.98 -17.48
C GLN A 147 -8.12 -9.81 -18.36
N LYS A 148 -8.89 -8.86 -17.84
CA LYS A 148 -9.26 -7.64 -18.57
C LYS A 148 -8.02 -6.82 -18.94
N GLY A 149 -7.12 -6.59 -17.98
CA GLY A 149 -5.86 -5.90 -18.25
C GLY A 149 -4.90 -6.67 -19.17
N ALA A 150 -4.92 -8.01 -19.14
CA ALA A 150 -4.16 -8.85 -20.06
C ALA A 150 -4.76 -8.86 -21.48
N ALA A 151 -6.08 -8.82 -21.61
CA ALA A 151 -6.78 -8.76 -22.89
C ALA A 151 -6.64 -7.38 -23.57
N GLU A 152 -6.59 -6.31 -22.79
CA GLU A 152 -6.36 -4.95 -23.30
C GLU A 152 -4.87 -4.72 -23.67
N SER A 153 -3.94 -5.48 -23.08
CA SER A 153 -2.51 -5.40 -23.40
C SER A 153 -2.04 -6.36 -24.50
N VAL A 154 -2.87 -7.32 -24.94
CA VAL A 154 -2.46 -8.34 -25.92
C VAL A 154 -3.56 -8.62 -26.94
N GLY A 155 -3.47 -7.96 -28.10
CA GLY A 155 -3.91 -8.59 -29.34
C GLY A 155 -3.00 -9.77 -29.66
N GLY A 156 -3.31 -10.96 -29.15
CA GLY A 156 -2.58 -12.20 -29.49
C GLY A 156 -2.27 -13.17 -28.34
N ALA A 157 -3.19 -14.11 -28.11
CA ALA A 157 -2.95 -15.47 -27.60
C ALA A 157 -2.16 -15.66 -26.28
N ALA A 158 -2.86 -16.05 -25.21
CA ALA A 158 -2.34 -17.04 -24.26
C ALA A 158 -3.50 -17.73 -23.49
N SER A 159 -3.45 -19.06 -23.50
CA SER A 159 -4.40 -20.00 -22.91
C SER A 159 -4.45 -19.96 -21.37
N SER A 160 -5.67 -19.98 -20.82
CA SER A 160 -5.94 -20.11 -19.38
C SER A 160 -5.52 -21.48 -18.82
N PRO A 161 -4.82 -21.55 -17.68
CA PRO A 161 -4.74 -22.78 -16.88
C PRO A 161 -5.74 -22.78 -15.72
N THR A 162 -6.05 -24.01 -15.33
CA THR A 162 -7.21 -24.49 -14.56
C THR A 162 -7.22 -24.14 -13.07
N THR A 163 -8.43 -23.96 -12.54
CA THR A 163 -8.79 -23.71 -11.13
C THR A 163 -8.20 -24.71 -10.15
N HIS A 164 -7.53 -24.21 -9.10
CA HIS A 164 -7.21 -24.98 -7.89
C HIS A 164 -7.65 -24.17 -6.67
N ASN A 165 -8.27 -24.84 -5.69
CA ASN A 165 -8.59 -24.28 -4.38
C ASN A 165 -7.28 -23.97 -3.64
N VAL A 166 -7.08 -22.72 -3.22
CA VAL A 166 -5.88 -22.32 -2.50
C VAL A 166 -6.25 -21.67 -1.17
N THR A 167 -5.76 -22.27 -0.09
CA THR A 167 -5.68 -21.67 1.25
C THR A 167 -4.60 -20.59 1.21
N TYR A 168 -4.96 -19.33 1.45
CA TYR A 168 -4.04 -18.20 1.25
C TYR A 168 -3.40 -17.74 2.57
N ALA A 169 -2.13 -18.09 2.76
CA ALA A 169 -1.17 -17.25 3.45
C ALA A 169 -0.14 -16.84 2.39
N TYR A 170 -0.23 -15.60 1.90
CA TYR A 170 0.71 -15.10 0.91
C TYR A 170 1.79 -14.28 1.59
N VAL A 171 3.01 -14.84 1.60
CA VAL A 171 4.24 -14.06 1.81
C VAL A 171 4.67 -13.56 0.44
N VAL A 172 4.44 -12.28 0.14
CA VAL A 172 5.02 -11.68 -1.06
C VAL A 172 6.43 -11.25 -0.74
N ALA A 173 7.42 -12.01 -1.20
CA ALA A 173 8.81 -11.60 -1.18
C ALA A 173 8.98 -10.44 -2.19
N GLY A 174 9.08 -9.21 -1.68
CA GLY A 174 9.26 -8.01 -2.49
C GLY A 174 10.57 -8.08 -3.28
N LYS A 175 10.49 -8.40 -4.57
CA LYS A 175 11.61 -8.23 -5.49
C LYS A 175 11.72 -6.75 -5.82
N SER A 176 12.84 -6.15 -5.45
CA SER A 176 13.24 -4.79 -5.81
C SER A 176 12.95 -4.52 -7.29
N ALA A 177 12.11 -3.52 -7.56
CA ALA A 177 12.00 -2.93 -8.89
C ALA A 177 13.28 -2.11 -9.17
N MET A 178 14.09 -2.62 -10.11
CA MET A 178 15.01 -1.85 -10.98
C MET A 178 14.17 -1.44 -12.21
N GLU A 179 14.44 -0.38 -12.97
CA GLU A 179 15.67 0.32 -13.38
C GLU A 179 15.45 1.84 -13.48
#